data_AF-A0A534QMF1-F1
#
_entry.id   AF-A0A534QMF1-F1
#
_cell.length_a   1.000
_cell.length_b   1.000
_cell.length_c   1.000
_cell.angle_alpha   90.00
_cell.angle_beta   90.00
_cell.angle_gamma   90.00
#
_symmetry.space_group_name_H-M   'P 1'
#
loop_
_entity.id
_entity.type
_entity.pdbx_description
1 polymer ?
#
loop_
_entity_poly.entity_id
_entity_poly.type
_entity_poly.pdbx_seq_one_letter_code
_entity_poly.pdbx_strand_id
1 'polypeptide(L)'
;PEDTIQNDGRADIDRFADFMRGLAPPPTLNQSNSAQAGHTLFNQIGCGGCHVESITTAANPAAFVPPTSGGVPITSSLNNILANQTFHPFSDFLLHDMGSLGDGITSGAAGPRMMRTAPLWGVRGKSRLLHDGRAEEVEDAINLHDGQAAAAAAQFQGLTDGQRQAILDFLKTI
;
A
#
# COMPACT_ATOMS: atom_id res chain seq x y z
N PRO A 1 26.69 13.59 -13.26
CA PRO A 1 26.68 13.82 -14.72
C PRO A 1 25.34 13.47 -15.38
N GLU A 2 24.50 12.63 -14.76
CA GLU A 2 23.21 12.20 -15.33
C GLU A 2 21.99 12.98 -14.82
N ASP A 3 22.09 13.65 -13.66
CA ASP A 3 21.03 14.51 -13.12
C ASP A 3 21.55 15.95 -13.06
N THR A 4 21.22 16.76 -14.06
CA THR A 4 21.69 18.15 -14.19
C THR A 4 20.56 19.13 -13.99
N ILE A 5 20.78 20.15 -13.15
CA ILE A 5 19.84 21.24 -12.95
C ILE A 5 19.73 22.07 -14.24
N GLN A 6 18.53 22.16 -14.79
CA GLN A 6 18.24 22.96 -15.97
C GLN A 6 17.98 24.44 -15.61
N ASN A 7 17.77 25.28 -16.62
CA ASN A 7 17.60 26.74 -16.44
C ASN A 7 16.37 27.13 -15.60
N ASP A 8 15.42 26.22 -15.39
CA ASP A 8 14.26 26.41 -14.51
C ASP A 8 14.53 25.98 -13.05
N GLY A 9 15.78 25.64 -12.72
CA GLY A 9 16.19 25.24 -11.38
C GLY A 9 15.81 23.80 -11.02
N ARG A 10 15.36 22.99 -11.98
CA ARG A 10 14.92 21.61 -11.76
C ARG A 10 15.89 20.60 -12.35
N ALA A 11 16.13 19.52 -11.63
CA ALA A 11 16.84 18.35 -12.10
C ALA A 11 15.86 17.31 -12.69
N ASP A 12 16.37 16.26 -13.34
CA ASP A 12 15.54 15.23 -13.97
C ASP A 12 14.80 14.40 -12.92
N ILE A 13 15.41 14.17 -11.74
CA ILE A 13 14.74 13.51 -10.61
C ILE A 13 13.52 14.29 -10.11
N ASP A 14 13.56 15.63 -10.16
CA ASP A 14 12.43 16.46 -9.73
C ASP A 14 11.24 16.24 -10.67
N ARG A 15 11.51 16.18 -11.98
CA ARG A 15 10.48 15.97 -13.01
C ARG A 15 9.88 14.58 -12.89
N PHE A 16 10.70 13.56 -12.66
CA PHE A 16 10.24 12.20 -12.44
C PHE A 16 9.35 12.10 -11.21
N ALA A 17 9.76 12.70 -10.09
CA ALA A 17 8.96 12.71 -8.87
C ALA A 17 7.61 13.42 -9.05
N ASP A 18 7.57 14.55 -9.77
CA ASP A 18 6.30 15.22 -10.09
C ASP A 18 5.41 14.40 -11.02
N PHE A 19 5.99 13.73 -12.01
CA PHE A 19 5.25 12.79 -12.85
C PHE A 19 4.62 11.69 -12.00
N MET A 20 5.39 11.05 -11.10
CA MET A 20 4.89 10.00 -10.21
C MET A 20 3.80 10.50 -9.26
N ARG A 21 3.91 11.73 -8.73
CA ARG A 21 2.86 12.37 -7.89
C ARG A 21 1.59 12.68 -8.67
N GLY A 22 1.70 12.90 -9.97
CA GLY A 22 0.56 13.16 -10.86
C GLY A 22 -0.17 11.90 -11.34
N LEU A 23 0.35 10.70 -11.04
CA LEU A 23 -0.32 9.45 -11.42
C LEU A 23 -1.51 9.19 -10.51
N ALA A 24 -2.69 9.01 -11.13
CA ALA A 24 -3.87 8.53 -10.43
C ALA A 24 -3.71 7.05 -10.02
N PRO A 25 -4.36 6.61 -8.94
CA PRO A 25 -4.40 5.20 -8.60
C PRO A 25 -5.15 4.39 -9.69
N PRO A 26 -4.91 3.07 -9.79
CA PRO A 26 -5.71 2.21 -10.65
C PRO A 26 -7.21 2.37 -10.35
N PRO A 27 -8.09 2.37 -11.36
CA PRO A 27 -9.53 2.46 -11.12
C PRO A 27 -10.02 1.22 -10.36
N THR A 28 -11.03 1.38 -9.51
CA THR A 28 -11.71 0.23 -8.89
C THR A 28 -12.77 -0.34 -9.84
N LEU A 29 -13.16 -1.59 -9.60
CA LEU A 29 -14.27 -2.24 -10.31
C LEU A 29 -15.54 -2.21 -9.46
N ASN A 30 -16.69 -2.35 -10.12
CA ASN A 30 -17.97 -2.47 -9.43
C ASN A 30 -17.97 -3.70 -8.51
N GLN A 31 -18.36 -3.52 -7.24
CA GLN A 31 -18.44 -4.60 -6.28
C GLN A 31 -19.77 -5.34 -6.39
N SER A 32 -19.70 -6.67 -6.55
CA SER A 32 -20.84 -7.56 -6.43
C SER A 32 -21.28 -7.68 -4.96
N ASN A 33 -22.44 -8.31 -4.71
CA ASN A 33 -22.85 -8.64 -3.33
C ASN A 33 -21.81 -9.48 -2.60
N SER A 34 -21.12 -10.38 -3.31
CA SER A 34 -20.01 -11.19 -2.77
C SER A 34 -18.83 -10.29 -2.37
N ALA A 35 -18.40 -9.39 -3.25
CA ALA A 35 -17.31 -8.45 -2.96
C ALA A 35 -17.66 -7.49 -1.80
N GLN A 36 -18.89 -7.00 -1.71
CA GLN A 36 -19.31 -6.15 -0.59
C GLN A 36 -19.30 -6.92 0.75
N ALA A 37 -19.75 -8.18 0.75
CA ALA A 37 -19.66 -9.06 1.92
C ALA A 37 -18.19 -9.35 2.27
N GLY A 38 -17.35 -9.55 1.26
CA GLY A 38 -15.91 -9.72 1.37
C GLY A 38 -15.21 -8.53 2.03
N HIS A 39 -15.54 -7.31 1.61
CA HIS A 39 -15.02 -6.09 2.23
C HIS A 39 -15.40 -6.02 3.72
N THR A 40 -16.64 -6.36 4.04
CA THR A 40 -17.11 -6.41 5.44
C THR A 40 -16.32 -7.44 6.25
N LEU A 41 -16.13 -8.65 5.71
CA LEU A 41 -15.35 -9.71 6.36
C LEU A 41 -13.87 -9.35 6.51
N PHE A 42 -13.26 -8.74 5.49
CA PHE A 42 -11.88 -8.22 5.52
C PHE A 42 -11.67 -7.27 6.71
N ASN A 43 -12.63 -6.36 6.89
CA ASN A 43 -12.99 -5.63 8.11
C ASN A 43 -12.85 -6.47 9.40
N GLN A 44 -13.77 -7.41 9.52
CA GLN A 44 -14.06 -8.14 10.75
C GLN A 44 -12.94 -9.09 11.19
N ILE A 45 -12.20 -9.69 10.26
CA ILE A 45 -11.13 -10.63 10.58
C ILE A 45 -9.79 -9.94 10.88
N GLY A 46 -9.74 -8.61 10.77
CA GLY A 46 -8.59 -7.80 11.17
C GLY A 46 -7.62 -7.42 10.04
N CYS A 47 -7.90 -7.74 8.78
CA CYS A 47 -7.02 -7.34 7.66
C CYS A 47 -6.91 -5.80 7.56
N GLY A 48 -8.02 -5.10 7.78
CA GLY A 48 -8.08 -3.64 7.78
C GLY A 48 -7.28 -2.94 8.88
N GLY A 49 -6.69 -3.69 9.83
CA GLY A 49 -5.83 -3.13 10.87
C GLY A 49 -4.51 -2.55 10.33
N CYS A 50 -3.95 -3.16 9.28
CA CYS A 50 -2.79 -2.63 8.55
C CYS A 50 -3.17 -2.19 7.13
N HIS A 51 -4.09 -2.92 6.48
CA HIS A 51 -4.62 -2.58 5.17
C HIS A 51 -5.79 -1.59 5.26
N VAL A 52 -5.53 -0.44 5.89
CA VAL A 52 -6.54 0.58 6.17
C VAL A 52 -7.14 1.12 4.88
N GLU A 53 -8.47 1.09 4.77
CA GLU A 53 -9.21 1.40 3.54
C GLU A 53 -8.84 2.75 2.95
N SER A 54 -8.77 3.80 3.78
CA SER A 54 -8.57 5.16 3.30
C SER A 54 -7.63 5.96 4.18
N ILE A 55 -6.91 6.88 3.54
CA ILE A 55 -6.13 7.91 4.22
C ILE A 55 -6.33 9.25 3.50
N THR A 56 -6.14 10.34 4.24
CA THR A 56 -6.24 11.71 3.70
C THR A 56 -4.87 12.37 3.76
N THR A 57 -4.43 12.97 2.66
CA THR A 57 -3.19 13.75 2.64
C THR A 57 -3.30 14.98 3.53
N ALA A 58 -2.14 15.46 4.03
CA ALA A 58 -2.09 16.66 4.86
C ALA A 58 -2.68 17.89 4.14
N ALA A 59 -3.16 18.87 4.91
CA ALA A 59 -3.62 20.15 4.36
C ALA A 59 -2.51 20.97 3.68
N ASN A 60 -1.24 20.71 4.04
CA ASN A 60 -0.07 21.28 3.39
C ASN A 60 0.98 20.19 3.14
N PRO A 61 0.87 19.40 2.06
CA PRO A 61 1.84 18.34 1.74
C PRO A 61 3.29 18.84 1.64
N ALA A 62 3.50 20.07 1.16
CA ALA A 62 4.83 20.68 1.04
C ALA A 62 5.49 21.00 2.39
N ALA A 63 4.73 21.04 3.50
CA ALA A 63 5.32 21.17 4.83
C ALA A 63 6.09 19.91 5.26
N PHE A 64 5.88 18.77 4.58
CA PHE A 64 6.66 17.58 4.80
C PHE A 64 8.04 17.74 4.14
N VAL A 65 9.07 17.95 4.97
CA VAL A 65 10.47 17.83 4.56
C VAL A 65 10.94 16.45 5.01
N PRO A 66 11.28 15.52 4.09
CA PRO A 66 11.86 14.25 4.48
C PRO A 66 13.15 14.52 5.28
N PRO A 67 13.24 14.05 6.54
CA PRO A 67 14.35 14.39 7.43
C PRO A 67 15.71 13.86 6.93
N THR A 68 15.71 12.96 5.94
CA THR A 68 16.89 12.24 5.46
C THR A 68 17.43 12.69 4.10
N SER A 69 16.66 13.47 3.31
CA SER A 69 17.04 13.78 1.91
C SER A 69 16.74 15.21 1.47
N GLY A 70 16.13 16.06 2.31
CA GLY A 70 15.62 17.37 1.89
C GLY A 70 14.38 17.30 0.99
N GLY A 71 14.07 16.11 0.46
CA GLY A 71 12.91 15.84 -0.40
C GLY A 71 12.97 16.52 -1.76
N VAL A 72 12.05 16.13 -2.64
CA VAL A 72 11.79 16.88 -3.88
C VAL A 72 10.76 17.95 -3.57
N PRO A 73 11.07 19.26 -3.75
CA PRO A 73 10.12 20.34 -3.52
C PRO A 73 8.79 20.12 -4.26
N ILE A 74 7.68 20.52 -3.63
CA ILE A 74 6.35 20.48 -4.24
C ILE A 74 6.00 21.92 -4.65
N THR A 75 5.70 22.14 -5.92
CA THR A 75 5.25 23.45 -6.41
C THR A 75 3.93 23.85 -5.75
N SER A 76 3.64 25.14 -5.62
CA SER A 76 2.38 25.61 -5.01
C SER A 76 1.13 25.05 -5.70
N SER A 77 1.16 24.91 -7.03
CA SER A 77 0.06 24.33 -7.79
C SER A 77 -0.15 22.85 -7.46
N LEU A 78 0.93 22.06 -7.41
CA LEU A 78 0.85 20.64 -7.05
C LEU A 78 0.47 20.46 -5.58
N ASN A 79 0.93 21.34 -4.68
CA ASN A 79 0.55 21.33 -3.27
C ASN A 79 -0.97 21.48 -3.09
N ASN A 80 -1.59 22.39 -3.84
CA ASN A 80 -3.04 22.57 -3.82
C ASN A 80 -3.81 21.36 -4.36
N ILE A 81 -3.29 20.70 -5.40
CA ILE A 81 -3.89 19.48 -5.97
C ILE A 81 -3.80 18.32 -4.98
N LEU A 82 -2.66 18.17 -4.30
CA LEU A 82 -2.40 17.07 -3.38
C LEU A 82 -2.94 17.29 -1.97
N ALA A 83 -3.35 18.50 -1.60
CA ALA A 83 -3.84 18.81 -0.25
C ALA A 83 -5.25 18.25 -0.01
N ASN A 84 -5.47 17.71 1.20
CA ASN A 84 -6.78 17.19 1.66
C ASN A 84 -7.44 16.18 0.71
N GLN A 85 -6.65 15.37 0.03
CA GLN A 85 -7.13 14.33 -0.86
C GLN A 85 -7.31 13.04 -0.06
N THR A 86 -8.56 12.55 0.01
CA THR A 86 -8.84 11.21 0.52
C THR A 86 -8.70 10.22 -0.62
N PHE A 87 -7.95 9.14 -0.38
CA PHE A 87 -7.75 8.06 -1.33
C PHE A 87 -7.81 6.71 -0.63
N HIS A 88 -7.90 5.63 -1.43
CA HIS A 88 -8.18 4.29 -0.92
C HIS A 88 -7.05 3.30 -1.22
N PRO A 89 -5.92 3.37 -0.50
CA PRO A 89 -4.76 2.52 -0.78
C PRO A 89 -4.89 1.11 -0.18
N PHE A 90 -5.79 0.92 0.79
CA PHE A 90 -5.84 -0.29 1.61
C PHE A 90 -4.46 -0.59 2.23
N SER A 91 -3.88 0.43 2.86
CA SER A 91 -2.58 0.40 3.54
C SER A 91 -2.43 1.63 4.42
N ASP A 92 -1.86 1.43 5.60
CA ASP A 92 -1.40 2.47 6.50
C ASP A 92 -0.01 3.01 6.18
N PHE A 93 0.70 2.38 5.24
CA PHE A 93 2.11 2.64 4.88
C PHE A 93 3.09 2.58 6.06
N LEU A 94 2.70 1.96 7.19
CA LEU A 94 3.55 1.78 8.36
C LEU A 94 4.39 0.51 8.23
N LEU A 95 5.40 0.41 9.10
CA LEU A 95 6.24 -0.78 9.22
C LEU A 95 5.63 -1.76 10.22
N HIS A 96 5.53 -3.03 9.81
CA HIS A 96 4.99 -4.11 10.63
C HIS A 96 5.93 -5.30 10.66
N ASP A 97 5.96 -6.00 11.80
CA ASP A 97 6.73 -7.24 11.95
C ASP A 97 6.01 -8.37 11.22
N MET A 98 6.59 -8.82 10.12
CA MET A 98 6.07 -9.90 9.27
C MET A 98 6.59 -11.29 9.68
N GLY A 99 7.22 -11.43 10.85
CA GLY A 99 7.66 -12.72 11.39
C GLY A 99 8.64 -13.44 10.47
N SER A 100 8.31 -14.68 10.10
CA SER A 100 9.09 -15.52 9.19
C SER A 100 9.20 -14.98 7.76
N LEU A 101 8.39 -13.98 7.40
CA LEU A 101 8.49 -13.27 6.13
C LEU A 101 9.46 -12.07 6.18
N GLY A 102 10.30 -11.94 7.21
CA GLY A 102 11.40 -10.96 7.18
C GLY A 102 12.43 -11.26 6.07
N ASP A 103 13.10 -10.20 5.58
CA ASP A 103 14.15 -10.30 4.55
C ASP A 103 15.57 -10.29 5.14
N GLY A 104 15.70 -10.09 6.45
CA GLY A 104 17.00 -10.02 7.13
C GLY A 104 17.69 -8.65 7.02
N ILE A 105 17.09 -7.68 6.35
CA ILE A 105 17.70 -6.37 6.05
C ILE A 105 17.28 -5.35 7.11
N THR A 106 18.26 -4.73 7.76
CA THR A 106 18.02 -3.60 8.67
C THR A 106 18.17 -2.28 7.92
N SER A 107 17.21 -1.36 8.10
CA SER A 107 17.25 -0.03 7.49
C SER A 107 16.83 1.05 8.48
N GLY A 108 17.79 1.87 8.93
CA GLY A 108 17.55 2.85 9.99
C GLY A 108 17.04 2.17 11.27
N ALA A 109 15.83 2.54 11.70
CA ALA A 109 15.17 1.93 12.86
C ALA A 109 14.35 0.66 12.51
N ALA A 110 14.20 0.33 11.22
CA ALA A 110 13.50 -0.87 10.79
C ALA A 110 14.38 -2.11 11.03
N GLY A 111 13.88 -3.02 11.86
CA GLY A 111 14.51 -4.33 12.09
C GLY A 111 14.35 -5.29 10.91
N PRO A 112 15.02 -6.46 10.94
CA PRO A 112 15.12 -7.40 9.82
C PRO A 112 13.81 -8.12 9.43
N ARG A 113 12.73 -7.89 10.18
CA ARG A 113 11.39 -8.44 9.94
C ARG A 113 10.36 -7.36 9.62
N MET A 114 10.76 -6.10 9.62
CA MET A 114 9.87 -4.97 9.49
C MET A 114 9.63 -4.67 8.02
N MET A 115 8.41 -4.90 7.55
CA MET A 115 8.00 -4.60 6.19
C MET A 115 6.96 -3.49 6.18
N ARG A 116 7.03 -2.61 5.18
CA ARG A 116 5.99 -1.61 4.96
C ARG A 116 4.74 -2.30 4.42
N THR A 117 3.55 -2.01 4.96
CA THR A 117 2.30 -2.54 4.43
C THR A 117 2.14 -2.16 2.94
N ALA A 118 2.16 -3.14 2.04
CA ALA A 118 1.95 -2.88 0.62
C ALA A 118 0.50 -2.43 0.37
N PRO A 119 0.26 -1.38 -0.42
CA PRO A 119 -1.10 -0.95 -0.74
C PRO A 119 -1.79 -1.99 -1.64
N LEU A 120 -3.04 -2.33 -1.34
CA LEU A 120 -3.81 -3.32 -2.10
C LEU A 120 -4.58 -2.72 -3.30
N TRP A 121 -4.56 -1.40 -3.48
CA TRP A 121 -5.09 -0.81 -4.71
C TRP A 121 -4.40 -1.38 -5.97
N GLY A 122 -5.18 -1.86 -6.92
CA GLY A 122 -4.71 -2.57 -8.10
C GLY A 122 -4.00 -3.90 -7.80
N VAL A 123 -4.22 -4.53 -6.64
CA VAL A 123 -3.64 -5.85 -6.32
C VAL A 123 -4.02 -6.91 -7.35
N ARG A 124 -5.22 -6.79 -7.95
CA ARG A 124 -5.70 -7.64 -9.05
C ARG A 124 -4.79 -7.67 -10.28
N GLY A 125 -3.95 -6.66 -10.46
CA GLY A 125 -2.99 -6.55 -11.56
C GLY A 125 -1.60 -7.10 -11.25
N LYS A 126 -1.39 -7.69 -10.06
CA LYS A 126 -0.10 -8.24 -9.63
C LYS A 126 -0.03 -9.74 -9.93
N SER A 127 1.09 -10.19 -10.48
CA SER A 127 1.39 -11.60 -10.78
C SER A 127 2.33 -12.28 -9.76
N ARG A 128 2.86 -11.49 -8.83
CA ARG A 128 3.75 -11.89 -7.75
C ARG A 128 3.43 -11.04 -6.53
N LEU A 129 3.36 -11.67 -5.37
CA LEU A 129 2.93 -11.09 -4.11
C LEU A 129 3.96 -11.38 -3.01
N LEU A 130 3.86 -10.62 -1.91
CA LEU A 130 4.89 -10.50 -0.87
C LEU A 130 6.18 -9.84 -1.41
N HIS A 131 7.08 -9.42 -0.52
CA HIS A 131 8.24 -8.61 -0.89
C HIS A 131 9.25 -9.35 -1.78
N ASP A 132 9.27 -10.68 -1.71
CA ASP A 132 10.14 -11.56 -2.47
C ASP A 132 9.43 -12.30 -3.62
N GLY A 133 8.15 -12.00 -3.85
CA GLY A 133 7.38 -12.58 -4.94
C GLY A 133 7.08 -14.08 -4.80
N ARG A 134 7.22 -14.68 -3.62
CA ARG A 134 7.02 -16.14 -3.45
C ARG A 134 5.59 -16.62 -3.70
N ALA A 135 4.60 -15.74 -3.58
CA ALA A 135 3.19 -16.09 -3.78
C ALA A 135 2.72 -15.61 -5.16
N GLU A 136 2.04 -16.50 -5.90
CA GLU A 136 1.44 -16.18 -7.20
C GLU A 136 -0.06 -15.86 -7.08
N GLU A 137 -0.71 -16.39 -6.04
CA GLU A 137 -2.12 -16.16 -5.76
C GLU A 137 -2.34 -15.35 -4.47
N VAL A 138 -3.41 -14.55 -4.45
CA VAL A 138 -3.77 -13.71 -3.30
C VAL A 138 -4.07 -14.55 -2.06
N GLU A 139 -4.71 -15.71 -2.24
CA GLU A 139 -5.01 -16.63 -1.15
C GLU A 139 -3.73 -17.19 -0.50
N ASP A 140 -2.73 -17.57 -1.31
CA ASP A 140 -1.43 -18.02 -0.81
C ASP A 140 -0.72 -16.92 -0.03
N ALA A 141 -0.73 -15.69 -0.56
CA ALA A 141 -0.15 -14.55 0.13
C ALA A 141 -0.84 -14.30 1.49
N ILE A 142 -2.18 -14.36 1.56
CA ILE A 142 -2.92 -14.22 2.82
C ILE A 142 -2.50 -15.31 3.82
N ASN A 143 -2.43 -16.56 3.38
CA ASN A 143 -2.07 -17.70 4.24
C ASN A 143 -0.62 -17.64 4.77
N LEU A 144 0.28 -16.98 4.04
CA LEU A 144 1.67 -16.80 4.44
C LEU A 144 1.90 -15.67 5.45
N HIS A 145 0.90 -14.80 5.68
CA HIS A 145 1.05 -13.70 6.64
C HIS A 145 1.36 -14.23 8.04
N ASP A 146 2.42 -13.68 8.65
CA ASP A 146 2.95 -14.09 9.96
C ASP A 146 3.23 -12.84 10.82
N GLY A 147 3.81 -13.03 12.00
CA GLY A 147 4.12 -11.94 12.93
C GLY A 147 2.87 -11.24 13.41
N GLN A 148 2.79 -9.91 13.22
CA GLN A 148 1.62 -9.13 13.62
C GLN A 148 0.35 -9.51 12.87
N ALA A 149 0.48 -10.04 11.64
CA ALA A 149 -0.66 -10.42 10.81
C ALA A 149 -1.11 -11.88 11.00
N ALA A 150 -0.38 -12.69 11.79
CA ALA A 150 -0.65 -14.12 11.97
C ALA A 150 -2.08 -14.40 12.48
N ALA A 151 -2.61 -13.53 13.35
CA ALA A 151 -3.97 -13.67 13.85
C ALA A 151 -5.02 -13.51 12.73
N ALA A 152 -4.86 -12.52 11.86
CA ALA A 152 -5.77 -12.31 10.72
C ALA A 152 -5.68 -13.45 9.70
N ALA A 153 -4.47 -13.96 9.43
CA ALA A 153 -4.26 -15.13 8.59
C ALA A 153 -4.97 -16.38 9.15
N ALA A 154 -4.86 -16.63 10.47
CA ALA A 154 -5.56 -17.73 11.13
C ALA A 154 -7.09 -17.56 11.08
N GLN A 155 -7.62 -16.34 11.24
CA GLN A 155 -9.05 -16.08 11.09
C GLN A 155 -9.51 -16.36 9.66
N PHE A 156 -8.74 -15.94 8.64
CA PHE A 156 -9.03 -16.24 7.24
C PHE A 156 -9.09 -17.75 6.97
N GLN A 157 -8.14 -18.53 7.50
CA GLN A 157 -8.12 -19.99 7.39
C GLN A 157 -9.33 -20.66 8.07
N GLY A 158 -9.87 -20.04 9.12
CA GLY A 158 -11.06 -20.51 9.82
C GLY A 158 -12.40 -20.18 9.14
N LEU A 159 -12.40 -19.33 8.10
CA LEU A 159 -13.60 -19.01 7.34
C LEU A 159 -14.08 -20.19 6.49
N THR A 160 -15.37 -20.21 6.15
CA THR A 160 -15.89 -21.12 5.13
C THR A 160 -15.38 -20.76 3.74
N ASP A 161 -15.41 -21.70 2.79
CA ASP A 161 -14.96 -21.48 1.41
C ASP A 161 -15.67 -20.28 0.75
N GLY A 162 -16.98 -20.13 0.98
CA GLY A 162 -17.74 -19.00 0.45
C GLY A 162 -17.33 -17.65 1.04
N GLN A 163 -16.96 -17.62 2.33
CA GLN A 163 -16.46 -16.41 2.99
C GLN A 163 -15.05 -16.04 2.53
N ARG A 164 -14.16 -17.03 2.35
CA ARG A 164 -12.83 -16.80 1.76
C ARG A 164 -12.97 -16.27 0.34
N GLN A 165 -13.83 -16.89 -0.47
CA GLN A 165 -14.11 -16.43 -1.83
C GLN A 165 -14.65 -14.99 -1.87
N ALA A 166 -15.53 -14.62 -0.93
CA ALA A 166 -16.04 -13.24 -0.85
C ALA A 166 -14.90 -12.21 -0.64
N ILE A 167 -13.94 -12.50 0.25
CA ILE A 167 -12.75 -11.66 0.44
C ILE A 167 -11.91 -11.60 -0.83
N LEU A 168 -11.68 -12.73 -1.50
CA LEU A 168 -10.94 -12.75 -2.77
C LEU A 168 -11.67 -11.96 -3.87
N ASP A 169 -12.99 -12.04 -3.93
CA ASP A 169 -13.81 -11.24 -4.86
C ASP A 169 -13.66 -9.75 -4.59
N PHE A 170 -13.66 -9.33 -3.32
CA PHE A 170 -13.37 -7.95 -2.94
C PHE A 170 -11.98 -7.51 -3.43
N LEU A 171 -10.94 -8.30 -3.15
CA LEU A 171 -9.56 -7.98 -3.54
C LEU A 171 -9.39 -7.91 -5.06
N LYS A 172 -10.19 -8.64 -5.84
CA LYS A 172 -10.24 -8.54 -7.30
C LYS A 172 -10.89 -7.24 -7.81
N THR A 173 -11.61 -6.50 -6.97
CA THR A 173 -12.23 -5.23 -7.35
C THR A 173 -11.38 -4.00 -7.08
N ILE A 174 -10.39 -4.12 -6.18
CA ILE A 174 -9.54 -3.00 -5.79
C ILE A 174 -8.27 -2.91 -6.62
#